data_AF-A0A343URX3-F1
#
_entry.id   AF-A0A343URX3-F1
#
_cell.length_a   1.000
_cell.length_b   1.000
_cell.length_c   1.000
_cell.angle_alpha   90.00
_cell.angle_beta   90.00
_cell.angle_gamma   90.00
#
_symmetry.space_group_name_H-M   'P 1'
#
loop_
_entity.id
_entity.type
_entity.pdbx_description
1 polymer ?
#
loop_
_entity_poly.entity_id
_entity_poly.type
_entity_poly.pdbx_seq_one_letter_code
_entity_poly.pdbx_strand_id
1 'polypeptide(L)'
;MNYVLEKSNKKVVWINPDPNKLTGVDVWGNFDPTQHDIAYALHYNPQIGDEFKAEVVEGVAQEFVPKTVYNKITCAERALLNWEDVINSDTETEDEPLKDSSGNLVPNQIYTPKGWEMDVEKLLLQITSKVNGICATKIISGFISTALGSPHLYSSDQDDQLNLIGLVSLNEIVMYKCTDQKGVKEYRAHTAEQIKRVLSDGAKRKTSLLQNAFSLKSELQTATTATKLLSIDIDAGWG
;
A
#
# COMPACT_ATOMS: atom_id res chain seq x y z
N MET A 1 -24.71 39.47 -1.54
CA MET A 1 -24.43 40.28 -2.75
C MET A 1 -25.28 39.75 -3.89
N ASN A 2 -25.66 40.64 -4.81
CA ASN A 2 -26.40 40.27 -6.01
C ASN A 2 -25.46 40.41 -7.22
N TYR A 3 -25.51 39.46 -8.13
CA TYR A 3 -24.65 39.37 -9.30
C TYR A 3 -25.50 39.40 -10.55
N VAL A 4 -25.08 40.18 -11.55
CA VAL A 4 -25.63 40.09 -12.91
C VAL A 4 -24.70 39.22 -13.72
N LEU A 5 -25.26 38.15 -14.29
CA LEU A 5 -24.54 37.12 -15.01
C LEU A 5 -24.92 37.16 -16.48
N GLU A 6 -23.94 37.09 -17.35
CA GLU A 6 -24.14 36.87 -18.79
C GLU A 6 -24.70 35.46 -19.03
N LYS A 7 -25.86 35.33 -19.69
CA LYS A 7 -26.51 34.03 -19.91
C LYS A 7 -25.67 33.08 -20.74
N SER A 8 -24.92 33.63 -21.70
CA SER A 8 -24.16 32.85 -22.66
C SER A 8 -22.97 32.10 -22.04
N ASN A 9 -22.40 32.61 -20.95
CA ASN A 9 -21.16 32.08 -20.37
C ASN A 9 -21.05 32.21 -18.84
N LYS A 10 -22.11 32.65 -18.16
CA LYS A 10 -22.19 32.89 -16.71
C LYS A 10 -21.12 33.85 -16.16
N LYS A 11 -20.50 34.68 -16.98
CA LYS A 11 -19.56 35.68 -16.49
C LYS A 11 -20.26 36.75 -15.68
N VAL A 12 -19.64 37.14 -14.57
CA VAL A 12 -20.10 38.26 -13.75
C VAL A 12 -19.85 39.55 -14.51
N VAL A 13 -20.93 40.22 -14.96
CA VAL A 13 -20.84 41.51 -15.65
C VAL A 13 -21.09 42.68 -14.71
N TRP A 14 -21.74 42.44 -13.57
CA TRP A 14 -21.97 43.44 -12.54
C TRP A 14 -22.16 42.82 -11.15
N ILE A 15 -21.80 43.57 -10.10
CA ILE A 15 -21.97 43.20 -8.69
C ILE A 15 -22.69 44.32 -7.93
N ASN A 16 -23.68 43.98 -7.13
CA ASN A 16 -24.31 44.87 -6.17
C ASN A 16 -24.14 44.31 -4.75
N PRO A 17 -23.44 45.04 -3.85
CA PRO A 17 -23.17 44.58 -2.50
C PRO A 17 -24.39 44.63 -1.56
N ASP A 18 -25.58 45.04 -2.01
CA ASP A 18 -26.80 45.07 -1.19
C ASP A 18 -27.01 43.71 -0.48
N PRO A 19 -27.19 43.72 0.86
CA PRO A 19 -27.42 42.49 1.62
C PRO A 19 -28.78 41.84 1.32
N ASN A 20 -29.75 42.58 0.79
CA ASN A 20 -31.08 42.08 0.45
C ASN A 20 -31.09 41.41 -0.92
N LYS A 21 -31.99 40.43 -1.10
CA LYS A 21 -32.25 39.83 -2.41
C LYS A 21 -32.97 40.87 -3.28
N LEU A 22 -32.33 41.30 -4.35
CA LEU A 22 -32.91 42.24 -5.31
C LEU A 22 -33.57 41.45 -6.45
N THR A 23 -34.78 41.83 -6.81
CA THR A 23 -35.56 41.19 -7.88
C THR A 23 -36.18 42.25 -8.79
N GLY A 24 -36.31 41.93 -10.08
CA GLY A 24 -36.95 42.81 -11.06
C GLY A 24 -35.99 43.71 -11.83
N VAL A 25 -36.37 44.05 -13.07
CA VAL A 25 -35.55 44.81 -14.02
C VAL A 25 -35.29 46.25 -13.57
N ASP A 26 -36.23 46.87 -12.83
CA ASP A 26 -36.20 48.28 -12.47
C ASP A 26 -35.14 48.62 -11.40
N VAL A 27 -34.55 47.60 -10.77
CA VAL A 27 -33.50 47.77 -9.75
C VAL A 27 -32.10 47.82 -10.38
N TRP A 28 -31.99 47.58 -11.70
CA TRP A 28 -30.72 47.42 -12.41
C TRP A 28 -30.73 48.21 -13.72
N GLY A 29 -30.18 49.42 -13.71
CA GLY A 29 -30.33 50.39 -14.83
C GLY A 29 -29.83 49.93 -16.21
N ASN A 30 -28.98 48.89 -16.28
CA ASN A 30 -28.45 48.32 -17.53
C ASN A 30 -28.73 46.81 -17.69
N PHE A 31 -29.73 46.27 -16.98
CA PHE A 31 -30.07 44.84 -17.05
C PHE A 31 -30.99 44.53 -18.23
N ASP A 32 -30.53 43.67 -19.14
CA ASP A 32 -31.35 43.09 -20.20
C ASP A 32 -31.77 41.65 -19.82
N PRO A 33 -33.05 41.38 -19.53
CA PRO A 33 -33.52 40.04 -19.16
C PRO A 33 -33.35 39.00 -20.28
N THR A 34 -33.13 39.42 -21.52
CA THR A 34 -32.85 38.50 -22.63
C THR A 34 -31.40 38.02 -22.63
N GLN A 35 -30.47 38.82 -22.10
CA GLN A 35 -29.03 38.52 -22.08
C GLN A 35 -28.50 38.14 -20.69
N HIS A 36 -29.20 38.56 -19.62
CA HIS A 36 -28.67 38.45 -18.27
C HIS A 36 -29.58 37.67 -17.32
N ASP A 37 -28.94 37.05 -16.32
CA ASP A 37 -29.56 36.46 -15.13
C ASP A 37 -29.10 37.20 -13.87
N ILE A 38 -29.87 37.06 -12.80
CA ILE A 38 -29.53 37.59 -11.47
C ILE A 38 -29.33 36.43 -10.51
N ALA A 39 -28.20 36.43 -9.80
CA ALA A 39 -27.92 35.48 -8.74
C ALA A 39 -27.67 36.23 -7.43
N TYR A 40 -28.35 35.82 -6.36
CA TYR A 40 -28.06 36.26 -5.00
C TYR A 40 -27.13 35.27 -4.33
N ALA A 41 -25.98 35.71 -3.81
CA ALA A 41 -25.06 34.88 -3.06
C ALA A 41 -24.60 35.59 -1.79
N LEU A 42 -24.66 34.89 -0.65
CA LEU A 42 -24.24 35.45 0.64
C LEU A 42 -22.78 35.12 0.98
N HIS A 43 -22.34 33.90 0.66
CA HIS A 43 -21.02 33.38 1.03
C HIS A 43 -20.11 33.06 -0.17
N TYR A 44 -20.48 33.53 -1.37
CA TYR A 44 -19.68 33.41 -2.59
C TYR A 44 -19.42 34.79 -3.20
N ASN A 45 -18.16 35.12 -3.46
CA ASN A 45 -17.73 36.47 -3.86
C ASN A 45 -16.82 36.48 -5.11
N PRO A 46 -17.30 36.03 -6.28
CA PRO A 46 -16.57 36.17 -7.54
C PRO A 46 -16.45 37.65 -7.94
N GLN A 47 -15.41 37.98 -8.71
CA GLN A 47 -15.15 39.33 -9.21
C GLN A 47 -15.77 39.56 -10.59
N ILE A 48 -15.89 40.82 -11.00
CA ILE A 48 -16.35 41.16 -12.35
C ILE A 48 -15.38 40.54 -13.37
N GLY A 49 -15.93 39.82 -14.34
CA GLY A 49 -15.19 39.08 -15.37
C GLY A 49 -14.97 37.61 -15.03
N ASP A 50 -15.06 37.21 -13.76
CA ASP A 50 -14.97 35.81 -13.34
C ASP A 50 -16.20 35.03 -13.83
N GLU A 51 -16.02 33.72 -14.01
CA GLU A 51 -17.13 32.81 -14.22
C GLU A 51 -17.85 32.55 -12.90
N PHE A 52 -19.17 32.69 -12.88
CA PHE A 52 -19.97 32.38 -11.71
C PHE A 52 -20.21 30.88 -11.60
N LYS A 53 -19.42 30.22 -10.73
CA LYS A 53 -19.36 28.75 -10.64
C LYS A 53 -20.49 28.13 -9.82
N ALA A 54 -21.05 28.87 -8.85
CA ALA A 54 -22.07 28.33 -7.97
C ALA A 54 -23.35 27.98 -8.75
N GLU A 55 -23.98 26.86 -8.38
CA GLU A 55 -25.31 26.52 -8.86
C GLU A 55 -26.32 27.55 -8.37
N VAL A 56 -27.25 27.97 -9.23
CA VAL A 56 -28.27 28.97 -8.88
C VAL A 56 -29.66 28.33 -8.99
N VAL A 57 -30.37 28.26 -7.88
CA VAL A 57 -31.74 27.74 -7.78
C VAL A 57 -32.65 28.90 -7.36
N GLU A 58 -33.66 29.19 -8.17
CA GLU A 58 -34.61 30.30 -7.92
C GLU A 58 -33.92 31.66 -7.66
N GLY A 59 -32.83 31.91 -8.40
CA GLY A 59 -32.03 33.14 -8.29
C GLY A 59 -31.17 33.21 -7.03
N VAL A 60 -30.97 32.09 -6.31
CA VAL A 60 -30.10 32.00 -5.14
C VAL A 60 -28.98 31.01 -5.40
N ALA A 61 -27.74 31.49 -5.26
CA ALA A 61 -26.55 30.66 -5.31
C ALA A 61 -26.57 29.67 -4.15
N GLN A 62 -26.37 28.40 -4.47
CA GLN A 62 -26.25 27.34 -3.48
C GLN A 62 -24.90 27.45 -2.77
N GLU A 63 -24.90 27.07 -1.49
CA GLU A 63 -23.68 26.96 -0.70
C GLU A 63 -22.79 25.85 -1.26
N PHE A 64 -21.48 26.06 -1.19
CA PHE A 64 -20.54 25.02 -1.58
C PHE A 64 -20.58 23.89 -0.55
N VAL A 65 -20.76 22.66 -1.03
CA VAL A 65 -20.65 21.46 -0.19
C VAL A 65 -19.20 20.95 -0.31
N PRO A 66 -18.43 20.91 0.80
CA PRO A 66 -17.06 20.38 0.77
C PRO A 66 -17.00 18.99 0.16
N LYS A 67 -15.97 18.78 -0.67
CA LYS A 67 -15.73 17.48 -1.32
C LYS A 67 -14.34 17.00 -1.00
N THR A 68 -14.21 15.71 -0.73
CA THR A 68 -12.89 15.08 -0.60
C THR A 68 -12.39 14.66 -1.97
N VAL A 69 -11.13 14.94 -2.24
CA VAL A 69 -10.41 14.43 -3.41
C VAL A 69 -9.14 13.72 -2.94
N TYR A 70 -8.70 12.75 -3.74
CA TYR A 70 -7.57 11.88 -3.42
C TYR A 70 -6.52 11.97 -4.50
N ASN A 71 -5.26 12.04 -4.09
CA ASN A 71 -4.14 11.93 -5.00
C ASN A 71 -4.05 10.51 -5.57
N LYS A 72 -4.05 10.39 -6.91
CA LYS A 72 -4.06 9.11 -7.66
C LYS A 72 -2.83 8.23 -7.43
N ILE A 73 -1.76 8.78 -6.86
CA ILE A 73 -0.50 8.06 -6.61
C ILE A 73 -0.33 7.77 -5.12
N THR A 74 -0.48 8.79 -4.27
CA THR A 74 -0.17 8.68 -2.84
C THR A 74 -1.36 8.30 -1.98
N CYS A 75 -2.58 8.29 -2.55
CA CYS A 75 -3.85 8.16 -1.82
C CYS A 75 -4.10 9.28 -0.79
N ALA A 76 -3.28 10.33 -0.78
CA ALA A 76 -3.43 11.44 0.15
C ALA A 76 -4.73 12.19 -0.13
N GLU A 77 -5.53 12.42 0.91
CA GLU A 77 -6.77 13.16 0.82
C GLU A 77 -6.54 14.66 1.03
N ARG A 78 -7.38 15.47 0.38
CA ARG A 78 -7.61 16.86 0.75
C ARG A 78 -9.07 17.24 0.49
N ALA A 79 -9.52 18.30 1.13
CA ALA A 79 -10.85 18.85 0.88
C ALA A 79 -10.78 19.99 -0.15
N LEU A 80 -11.71 19.99 -1.10
CA LEU A 80 -12.19 21.20 -1.75
C LEU A 80 -13.14 21.86 -0.76
N LEU A 81 -12.93 23.14 -0.44
CA LEU A 81 -13.68 23.88 0.58
C LEU A 81 -14.52 25.01 0.00
N ASN A 82 -14.28 25.39 -1.25
CA ASN A 82 -15.01 26.45 -1.93
C ASN A 82 -15.00 26.26 -3.46
N TRP A 83 -15.78 27.08 -4.18
CA TRP A 83 -15.93 27.02 -5.64
C TRP A 83 -14.63 27.28 -6.43
N GLU A 84 -13.61 27.89 -5.82
CA GLU A 84 -12.30 28.14 -6.43
C GLU A 84 -11.32 26.98 -6.22
N ASP A 85 -11.61 26.06 -5.30
CA ASP A 85 -10.84 24.84 -5.12
C ASP A 85 -11.22 23.83 -6.21
N VAL A 86 -10.44 23.81 -7.28
CA VAL A 86 -10.67 22.91 -8.42
C VAL A 86 -9.86 21.62 -8.27
N ILE A 87 -10.47 20.50 -8.64
CA ILE A 87 -9.79 19.21 -8.74
C ILE A 87 -8.77 19.23 -9.89
N ASN A 88 -7.55 18.77 -9.63
CA ASN A 88 -6.58 18.52 -10.69
C ASN A 88 -6.83 17.13 -11.28
N SER A 89 -7.62 17.05 -12.35
CA SER A 89 -8.02 15.78 -12.96
C SER A 89 -6.86 14.92 -13.47
N ASP A 90 -5.65 15.47 -13.69
CA ASP A 90 -4.48 14.68 -14.07
C ASP A 90 -3.91 13.89 -12.89
N THR A 91 -4.06 14.41 -11.67
CA THR A 91 -3.39 13.88 -10.47
C THR A 91 -4.33 13.47 -9.34
N GLU A 92 -5.61 13.83 -9.43
CA GLU A 92 -6.62 13.67 -8.38
C GLU A 92 -7.91 13.07 -8.89
N THR A 93 -8.61 12.38 -8.00
CA THR A 93 -9.93 11.77 -8.23
C THR A 93 -10.86 12.02 -7.05
N GLU A 94 -12.16 12.03 -7.28
CA GLU A 94 -13.17 11.98 -6.21
C GLU A 94 -13.39 10.53 -5.73
N ASP A 95 -12.91 9.51 -6.47
CA ASP A 95 -13.03 8.11 -6.09
C ASP A 95 -12.21 7.81 -4.83
N GLU A 96 -12.89 7.28 -3.82
CA GLU A 96 -12.25 6.90 -2.57
C GLU A 96 -11.32 5.69 -2.76
N PRO A 97 -10.06 5.75 -2.26
CA PRO A 97 -9.15 4.62 -2.26
C PRO A 97 -9.74 3.40 -1.54
N LEU A 98 -9.29 2.20 -1.93
CA LEU A 98 -9.69 0.95 -1.30
C LEU A 98 -9.31 0.97 0.18
N LYS A 99 -10.28 0.64 1.04
CA LYS A 99 -10.12 0.48 2.48
C LYS A 99 -10.44 -0.95 2.92
N ASP A 100 -9.77 -1.41 3.96
CA ASP A 100 -10.06 -2.69 4.61
C ASP A 100 -11.33 -2.59 5.49
N SER A 101 -11.72 -3.71 6.10
CA SER A 101 -12.90 -3.77 6.99
C SER A 101 -12.77 -2.91 8.25
N SER A 102 -11.56 -2.44 8.57
CA SER A 102 -11.27 -1.55 9.70
C SER A 102 -11.19 -0.08 9.26
N GLY A 103 -11.40 0.22 7.97
CA GLY A 103 -11.34 1.56 7.42
C GLY A 103 -9.93 2.05 7.08
N ASN A 104 -8.90 1.20 7.16
CA ASN A 104 -7.53 1.57 6.81
C ASN A 104 -7.30 1.42 5.30
N LEU A 105 -6.44 2.26 4.74
CA LEU A 105 -6.04 2.17 3.33
C LEU A 105 -5.39 0.81 3.02
N VAL A 106 -5.89 0.16 1.97
CA VAL A 106 -5.29 -1.08 1.46
C VAL A 106 -3.96 -0.73 0.77
N PRO A 107 -2.84 -1.38 1.13
CA PRO A 107 -1.56 -1.12 0.47
C PRO A 107 -1.52 -1.71 -0.94
N ASN A 108 -0.62 -1.21 -1.78
CA ASN A 108 -0.44 -1.65 -3.17
C ASN A 108 -1.70 -1.52 -4.02
N GLN A 109 -2.38 -0.38 -3.93
CA GLN A 109 -3.41 0.00 -4.89
C GLN A 109 -2.89 1.02 -5.88
N ILE A 110 -3.49 1.05 -7.06
CA ILE A 110 -3.23 1.99 -8.15
C ILE A 110 -4.56 2.53 -8.66
N TYR A 111 -4.55 3.78 -9.11
CA TYR A 111 -5.71 4.37 -9.76
C TYR A 111 -5.68 4.14 -11.27
N THR A 112 -6.76 3.61 -11.83
CA THR A 112 -6.93 3.41 -13.28
C THR A 112 -8.19 4.09 -13.79
N PRO A 113 -8.47 4.11 -15.11
CA PRO A 113 -9.74 4.62 -15.63
C PRO A 113 -10.99 3.90 -15.09
N LYS A 114 -10.84 2.75 -14.43
CA LYS A 114 -11.94 2.00 -13.78
C LYS A 114 -12.06 2.30 -12.28
N GLY A 115 -11.25 3.21 -11.76
CA GLY A 115 -11.12 3.49 -10.33
C GLY A 115 -9.90 2.81 -9.70
N TRP A 116 -9.91 2.74 -8.37
CA TRP A 116 -8.85 2.10 -7.59
C TRP A 116 -8.90 0.57 -7.70
N GLU A 117 -7.76 -0.02 -8.01
CA GLU A 117 -7.57 -1.47 -8.04
C GLU A 117 -6.24 -1.87 -7.40
N MET A 118 -6.11 -3.15 -7.06
CA MET A 118 -4.87 -3.68 -6.50
C MET A 118 -3.79 -3.79 -7.58
N ASP A 119 -2.60 -3.26 -7.29
CA ASP A 119 -1.38 -3.46 -8.05
C ASP A 119 -0.85 -4.89 -7.82
N VAL A 120 -1.30 -5.80 -8.67
CA VAL A 120 -0.97 -7.23 -8.61
C VAL A 120 0.54 -7.46 -8.78
N GLU A 121 1.21 -6.69 -9.63
CA GLU A 121 2.65 -6.84 -9.88
C GLU A 121 3.47 -6.45 -8.66
N LYS A 122 3.17 -5.28 -8.07
CA LYS A 122 3.85 -4.82 -6.84
C LYS A 122 3.56 -5.74 -5.66
N LEU A 123 2.32 -6.23 -5.54
CA LEU A 123 1.94 -7.17 -4.50
C LEU A 123 2.71 -8.51 -4.64
N LEU A 124 2.83 -9.04 -5.86
CA LEU A 124 3.59 -10.26 -6.15
C LEU A 124 5.07 -10.09 -5.74
N LEU A 125 5.70 -8.97 -6.08
CA LEU A 125 7.08 -8.67 -5.69
C LEU A 125 7.24 -8.60 -4.17
N GLN A 126 6.31 -7.93 -3.48
CA GLN A 126 6.32 -7.82 -2.03
C GLN A 126 6.23 -9.19 -1.35
N ILE A 127 5.27 -10.03 -1.75
CA ILE A 127 5.07 -11.35 -1.15
C ILE A 127 6.25 -12.28 -1.47
N THR A 128 6.76 -12.25 -2.70
CA THR A 128 7.97 -13.00 -3.08
C THR A 128 9.18 -12.63 -2.23
N SER A 129 9.36 -11.34 -1.95
CA SER A 129 10.43 -10.87 -1.05
C SER A 129 10.25 -11.41 0.38
N LYS A 130 9.02 -11.44 0.91
CA LYS A 130 8.71 -12.04 2.21
C LYS A 130 9.09 -13.52 2.26
N VAL A 131 8.71 -14.32 1.24
CA VAL A 131 9.08 -15.74 1.15
C VAL A 131 10.61 -15.93 1.18
N ASN A 132 11.35 -15.12 0.43
CA ASN A 132 12.82 -15.17 0.44
C ASN A 132 13.39 -14.83 1.83
N GLY A 133 12.83 -13.80 2.50
CA GLY A 133 13.23 -13.41 3.86
C GLY A 133 12.96 -14.49 4.90
N ILE A 134 11.80 -15.15 4.84
CA ILE A 134 11.46 -16.28 5.73
C ILE A 134 12.45 -17.42 5.49
N CYS A 135 12.66 -17.83 4.24
CA CYS A 135 13.60 -18.90 3.89
C CYS A 135 15.01 -18.61 4.41
N ALA A 136 15.54 -17.41 4.17
CA ALA A 136 16.85 -17.00 4.63
C ALA A 136 16.96 -17.06 6.16
N THR A 137 15.96 -16.55 6.88
CA THR A 137 15.89 -16.59 8.34
C THR A 137 15.88 -18.02 8.86
N LYS A 138 15.10 -18.91 8.25
CA LYS A 138 15.02 -20.32 8.65
C LYS A 138 16.33 -21.06 8.42
N ILE A 139 17.04 -20.79 7.31
CA ILE A 139 18.34 -21.41 7.00
C ILE A 139 19.38 -21.09 8.10
N ILE A 140 19.40 -19.86 8.60
CA ILE A 140 20.37 -19.44 9.62
C ILE A 140 19.93 -19.74 11.06
N SER A 141 18.66 -20.09 11.28
CA SER A 141 18.10 -20.36 12.61
C SER A 141 18.65 -21.62 13.31
N GLY A 142 19.46 -22.41 12.60
CA GLY A 142 20.02 -23.66 13.10
C GLY A 142 19.22 -24.88 12.67
N PHE A 143 19.70 -26.05 13.06
CA PHE A 143 19.06 -27.33 12.78
C PHE A 143 19.36 -28.35 13.87
N ILE A 144 18.49 -29.35 13.99
CA ILE A 144 18.65 -30.44 14.94
C ILE A 144 19.32 -31.61 14.23
N SER A 145 20.34 -32.20 14.84
CA SER A 145 20.91 -33.49 14.43
C SER A 145 21.01 -34.45 15.62
N THR A 146 20.92 -35.74 15.32
CA THR A 146 21.03 -36.85 16.28
C THR A 146 22.38 -37.56 16.20
N ALA A 147 23.39 -36.94 15.59
CA ALA A 147 24.70 -37.55 15.34
C ALA A 147 25.41 -38.05 16.61
N LEU A 148 25.22 -37.38 17.75
CA LEU A 148 25.79 -37.77 19.05
C LEU A 148 24.95 -38.83 19.80
N GLY A 149 23.94 -39.42 19.14
CA GLY A 149 23.03 -40.40 19.76
C GLY A 149 21.79 -39.79 20.42
N SER A 150 21.75 -38.47 20.59
CA SER A 150 20.57 -37.71 21.03
C SER A 150 20.42 -36.41 20.23
N PRO A 151 19.20 -35.83 20.16
CA PRO A 151 18.97 -34.52 19.57
C PRO A 151 19.86 -33.42 20.16
N HIS A 152 20.59 -32.73 19.29
CA HIS A 152 21.34 -31.52 19.60
C HIS A 152 21.03 -30.45 18.56
N LEU A 153 20.93 -29.20 19.00
CA LEU A 153 20.76 -28.03 18.14
C LEU A 153 22.13 -27.48 17.72
N TYR A 154 22.34 -27.32 16.43
CA TYR A 154 23.52 -26.72 15.83
C TYR A 154 23.16 -25.33 15.28
N SER A 155 24.03 -24.36 15.51
CA SER A 155 23.94 -23.06 14.86
C SER A 155 24.27 -23.21 13.37
N SER A 156 23.74 -22.32 12.53
CA SER A 156 23.80 -22.46 11.07
C SER A 156 23.88 -21.12 10.37
N ASP A 157 24.50 -20.11 11.01
CA ASP A 157 24.87 -18.91 10.26
C ASP A 157 25.90 -19.25 9.16
N GLN A 158 26.32 -18.24 8.39
CA GLN A 158 27.20 -18.48 7.25
C GLN A 158 28.57 -19.04 7.69
N ASP A 159 29.11 -18.55 8.81
CA ASP A 159 30.41 -19.00 9.32
C ASP A 159 30.29 -20.41 9.90
N ASP A 160 29.20 -20.71 10.62
CA ASP A 160 28.91 -22.06 11.12
C ASP A 160 28.84 -23.08 9.99
N GLN A 161 28.17 -22.75 8.89
CA GLN A 161 28.07 -23.62 7.71
C GLN A 161 29.44 -23.88 7.07
N LEU A 162 30.26 -22.84 6.90
CA LEU A 162 31.60 -22.97 6.34
C LEU A 162 32.53 -23.76 7.26
N ASN A 163 32.48 -23.47 8.56
CA ASN A 163 33.26 -24.17 9.59
C ASN A 163 32.90 -25.66 9.63
N LEU A 164 31.61 -26.00 9.53
CA LEU A 164 31.16 -27.39 9.48
C LEU A 164 31.74 -28.14 8.27
N ILE A 165 31.73 -27.53 7.08
CA ILE A 165 32.32 -28.09 5.86
C ILE A 165 33.83 -28.30 6.05
N GLY A 166 34.53 -27.33 6.65
CA GLY A 166 35.95 -27.42 6.95
C GLY A 166 36.27 -28.57 7.91
N LEU A 167 35.54 -28.68 9.02
CA LEU A 167 35.74 -29.73 10.02
C LEU A 167 35.47 -31.13 9.47
N VAL A 168 34.45 -31.30 8.62
CA VAL A 168 34.18 -32.58 7.94
C VAL A 168 35.35 -33.01 7.06
N SER A 169 36.05 -32.06 6.44
CA SER A 169 37.17 -32.35 5.52
C SER A 169 38.41 -32.88 6.22
N LEU A 170 38.55 -32.67 7.53
CA LEU A 170 39.68 -33.19 8.32
C LEU A 170 39.63 -34.71 8.48
N ASN A 171 38.44 -35.32 8.42
CA ASN A 171 38.24 -36.77 8.58
C ASN A 171 38.85 -37.35 9.89
N GLU A 172 38.84 -36.56 10.96
CA GLU A 172 39.35 -36.91 12.29
C GLU A 172 38.27 -36.66 13.37
N ILE A 173 38.61 -36.92 14.63
CA ILE A 173 37.77 -36.49 15.76
C ILE A 173 37.90 -34.97 15.92
N VAL A 174 36.76 -34.27 15.91
CA VAL A 174 36.72 -32.80 16.00
C VAL A 174 35.85 -32.32 17.15
N MET A 175 36.19 -31.17 17.71
CA MET A 175 35.36 -30.47 18.68
C MET A 175 34.43 -29.50 17.94
N TYR A 176 33.12 -29.68 18.06
CA TYR A 176 32.15 -28.78 17.43
C TYR A 176 31.06 -28.36 18.41
N LYS A 177 30.61 -27.11 18.27
CA LYS A 177 29.71 -26.47 19.23
C LYS A 177 28.26 -26.87 18.95
N CYS A 178 27.57 -27.38 19.96
CA CYS A 178 26.15 -27.71 19.86
C CYS A 178 25.43 -27.49 21.20
N THR A 179 24.11 -27.39 21.16
CA THR A 179 23.25 -27.24 22.33
C THR A 179 22.53 -28.55 22.60
N ASP A 180 22.64 -29.08 23.82
CA ASP A 180 21.95 -30.31 24.21
C ASP A 180 20.47 -30.07 24.56
N GLN A 181 19.77 -31.15 24.95
CA GLN A 181 18.37 -31.10 25.37
C GLN A 181 18.12 -30.29 26.66
N LYS A 182 19.17 -30.02 27.45
CA LYS A 182 19.11 -29.19 28.65
C LYS A 182 19.38 -27.71 28.33
N GLY A 183 19.60 -27.37 27.06
CA GLY A 183 19.91 -26.00 26.64
C GLY A 183 21.39 -25.63 26.82
N VAL A 184 22.28 -26.59 27.13
CA VAL A 184 23.70 -26.32 27.39
C VAL A 184 24.48 -26.32 26.08
N LYS A 185 25.01 -25.15 25.70
CA LYS A 185 25.81 -24.93 24.49
C LYS A 185 27.31 -25.02 24.80
N GLU A 186 27.98 -26.05 24.31
CA GLU A 186 29.41 -26.30 24.52
C GLU A 186 30.03 -27.03 23.31
N TYR A 187 31.37 -27.11 23.29
CA TYR A 187 32.09 -27.91 22.31
C TYR A 187 32.08 -29.37 22.73
N ARG A 188 31.64 -30.25 21.83
CA ARG A 188 31.61 -31.71 22.05
C ARG A 188 32.40 -32.44 20.97
N ALA A 189 33.04 -33.54 21.36
CA ALA A 189 33.77 -34.39 20.43
C ALA A 189 32.80 -35.11 19.48
N HIS A 190 33.09 -35.05 18.18
CA HIS A 190 32.39 -35.79 17.14
C HIS A 190 33.41 -36.67 16.42
N THR A 191 33.10 -37.95 16.20
CA THR A 191 33.87 -38.77 15.26
C THR A 191 33.72 -38.25 13.83
N ALA A 192 34.58 -38.70 12.91
CA ALA A 192 34.49 -38.35 11.50
C ALA A 192 33.11 -38.67 10.90
N GLU A 193 32.49 -39.80 11.26
CA GLU A 193 31.14 -40.20 10.83
C GLU A 193 30.07 -39.30 11.46
N GLN A 194 30.22 -38.94 12.74
CA GLN A 194 29.25 -38.10 13.44
C GLN A 194 29.22 -36.69 12.84
N ILE A 195 30.38 -36.05 12.62
CA ILE A 195 30.41 -34.71 12.04
C ILE A 195 29.92 -34.70 10.57
N LYS A 196 30.22 -35.76 9.79
CA LYS A 196 29.64 -35.95 8.45
C LYS A 196 28.11 -36.05 8.50
N ARG A 197 27.56 -36.73 9.52
CA ARG A 197 26.11 -36.81 9.73
C ARG A 197 25.52 -35.44 10.09
N VAL A 198 26.18 -34.64 10.92
CA VAL A 198 25.74 -33.26 11.22
C VAL A 198 25.66 -32.43 9.93
N LEU A 199 26.69 -32.49 9.07
CA LEU A 199 26.66 -31.82 7.77
C LEU A 199 25.52 -32.33 6.87
N SER A 200 25.32 -33.65 6.80
CA SER A 200 24.23 -34.25 6.01
C SER A 200 22.86 -33.78 6.48
N ASP A 201 22.61 -33.76 7.79
CA ASP A 201 21.34 -33.32 8.37
C ASP A 201 21.09 -31.82 8.12
N GLY A 202 22.12 -30.99 8.28
CA GLY A 202 22.05 -29.56 7.94
C GLY A 202 21.78 -29.31 6.45
N ALA A 203 22.43 -30.06 5.56
CA ALA A 203 22.22 -29.98 4.12
C ALA A 203 20.80 -30.42 3.71
N LYS A 204 20.25 -31.47 4.32
CA LYS A 204 18.86 -31.91 4.12
C LYS A 204 17.89 -30.82 4.57
N ARG A 205 18.12 -30.24 5.76
CA ARG A 205 17.29 -29.16 6.28
C ARG A 205 17.29 -27.95 5.34
N LYS A 206 18.47 -27.48 4.94
CA LYS A 206 18.62 -26.35 4.01
C LYS A 206 17.95 -26.61 2.66
N THR A 207 18.12 -27.81 2.11
CA THR A 207 17.49 -28.22 0.85
C THR A 207 15.97 -28.20 0.95
N SER A 208 15.40 -28.75 2.03
CA SER A 208 13.95 -28.75 2.26
C SER A 208 13.38 -27.32 2.35
N LEU A 209 14.06 -26.41 3.05
CA LEU A 209 13.68 -24.99 3.11
C LEU A 209 13.71 -24.31 1.73
N LEU A 210 14.75 -24.56 0.94
CA LEU A 210 14.89 -24.03 -0.42
C LEU A 210 13.81 -24.56 -1.35
N GLN A 211 13.46 -25.85 -1.24
CA GLN A 211 12.38 -26.48 -2.00
C GLN A 211 11.02 -25.87 -1.63
N ASN A 212 10.73 -25.69 -0.34
CA ASN A 212 9.49 -25.03 0.10
C ASN A 212 9.39 -23.61 -0.45
N ALA A 213 10.47 -22.82 -0.34
CA ALA A 213 10.52 -21.46 -0.89
C ALA A 213 10.33 -21.43 -2.41
N PHE A 214 10.87 -22.42 -3.13
CA PHE A 214 10.67 -22.57 -4.57
C PHE A 214 9.20 -22.86 -4.88
N SER A 215 8.59 -23.84 -4.22
CA SER A 215 7.18 -24.20 -4.39
C SER A 215 6.24 -23.02 -4.16
N LEU A 216 6.43 -22.27 -3.05
CA LEU A 216 5.63 -21.07 -2.76
C LEU A 216 5.78 -20.01 -3.85
N LYS A 217 7.01 -19.76 -4.33
CA LYS A 217 7.25 -18.79 -5.41
C LYS A 217 6.62 -19.23 -6.74
N SER A 218 6.65 -20.52 -7.05
CA SER A 218 5.96 -21.06 -8.22
C SER A 218 4.44 -20.88 -8.10
N GLU A 219 3.86 -21.12 -6.93
CA GLU A 219 2.43 -20.88 -6.68
C GLU A 219 2.06 -19.40 -6.85
N LEU A 220 2.84 -18.50 -6.26
CA LEU A 220 2.67 -17.05 -6.40
C LEU A 220 2.70 -16.59 -7.86
N GLN A 221 3.61 -17.14 -8.68
CA GLN A 221 3.69 -16.80 -10.11
C GLN A 221 2.45 -17.24 -10.91
N THR A 222 1.71 -18.24 -10.44
CA THR A 222 0.46 -18.68 -11.09
C THR A 222 -0.77 -17.90 -10.63
N ALA A 223 -0.67 -17.13 -9.55
CA ALA A 223 -1.75 -16.32 -9.01
C ALA A 223 -1.88 -14.99 -9.78
N THR A 224 -2.90 -14.89 -10.62
CA THR A 224 -3.15 -13.71 -11.49
C THR A 224 -3.99 -12.61 -10.85
N THR A 225 -4.40 -12.77 -9.59
CA THR A 225 -5.26 -11.79 -8.90
C THR A 225 -4.77 -11.53 -7.48
N ALA A 226 -5.03 -10.33 -6.96
CA ALA A 226 -4.67 -9.98 -5.59
C ALA A 226 -5.30 -10.91 -4.55
N THR A 227 -6.57 -11.31 -4.73
CA THR A 227 -7.23 -12.27 -3.84
C THR A 227 -6.50 -13.61 -3.79
N LYS A 228 -6.07 -14.15 -4.93
CA LYS A 228 -5.33 -15.42 -4.99
C LYS A 228 -3.94 -15.29 -4.35
N LEU A 229 -3.25 -14.18 -4.62
CA LEU A 229 -1.95 -13.91 -4.00
C LEU A 229 -2.05 -13.84 -2.47
N LEU A 230 -3.08 -13.18 -1.95
CA LEU A 230 -3.30 -13.03 -0.50
C LEU A 230 -3.82 -14.31 0.17
N SER A 231 -4.33 -15.29 -0.58
CA SER A 231 -4.78 -16.57 -0.03
C SER A 231 -3.66 -17.61 0.13
N ILE A 232 -2.48 -17.38 -0.47
CA ILE A 232 -1.35 -18.30 -0.38
C ILE A 232 -0.71 -18.16 1.01
N ASP A 233 -0.71 -19.25 1.78
CA ASP A 233 -0.08 -19.32 3.10
C ASP A 233 1.44 -19.44 2.96
N ILE A 234 2.10 -18.28 3.01
CA ILE A 234 3.56 -18.19 2.94
C ILE A 234 4.26 -18.59 4.24
N ASP A 235 3.53 -18.81 5.34
CA ASP A 235 4.06 -19.20 6.65
C ASP A 235 4.00 -20.73 6.87
N ALA A 236 3.46 -21.48 5.90
CA ALA A 236 3.44 -22.94 5.92
C ALA A 236 4.75 -23.59 5.43
N GLY A 237 4.97 -24.84 5.85
CA GLY A 237 6.03 -25.70 5.28
C GLY A 237 7.46 -25.39 5.75
N TRP A 238 7.64 -24.56 6.80
CA TRP A 238 8.96 -24.21 7.35
C TRP A 238 9.39 -25.05 8.56
N GLY A 239 8.68 -26.13 8.88
CA GLY A 239 8.99 -27.07 9.97
C GLY A 239 10.25 -27.88 9.71
#